data_AF-A0A7K1BRD2-F1
#
_entry.id   AF-A0A7K1BRD2-F1
#
_cell.length_a   1.000
_cell.length_b   1.000
_cell.length_c   1.000
_cell.angle_alpha   90.00
_cell.angle_beta   90.00
_cell.angle_gamma   90.00
#
_symmetry.space_group_name_H-M   'P 1'
#
loop_
_entity.id
_entity.type
_entity.pdbx_description
1 polymer ?
#
loop_
_entity_poly.entity_id
_entity_poly.type
_entity_poly.pdbx_seq_one_letter_code
_entity_poly.pdbx_strand_id
1 'polypeptide(L)' 'MRDEVERLITAWKRERPDLDLTPLAVLSRISRISRQLDLVRKDAFADLETWDFDVL' A
#
# COMPACT_ATOMS: atom_id res chain seq x y z
N MET A 1 -13.32 12.01 -4.18
CA MET A 1 -13.24 10.87 -3.24
C MET A 1 -11.91 11.00 -2.50
N ARG A 2 -11.91 11.28 -1.19
CA ARG A 2 -10.65 11.38 -0.41
C ARG A 2 -10.18 9.99 -0.03
N ASP A 3 -8.93 9.66 -0.34
CA ASP A 3 -8.32 8.41 0.12
C ASP A 3 -7.89 8.50 1.58
N GLU A 4 -7.58 7.35 2.19
CA GLU A 4 -7.18 7.26 3.59
C GLU A 4 -5.88 8.03 3.89
N VAL A 5 -4.96 8.10 2.91
CA VAL A 5 -3.71 8.86 3.04
C VAL A 5 -4.03 10.35 3.16
N GLU A 6 -4.98 10.86 2.39
CA GLU A 6 -5.40 12.26 2.48
C GLU A 6 -5.98 12.60 3.86
N ARG A 7 -6.75 11.69 4.47
CA ARG A 7 -7.24 11.87 5.85
C ARG A 7 -6.09 11.95 6.85
N LEU A 8 -5.11 11.05 6.75
CA LEU A 8 -3.94 11.02 7.64
C LEU A 8 -3.08 12.27 7.48
N ILE A 9 -2.78 12.67 6.24
CA ILE A 9 -2.00 13.87 5.95
C ILE A 9 -2.72 15.12 6.43
N THR A 10 -4.04 15.21 6.26
CA THR A 10 -4.83 16.35 6.76
C THR A 10 -4.78 16.44 8.29
N ALA A 11 -4.89 15.31 8.99
CA ALA A 11 -4.76 15.28 10.44
C ALA A 11 -3.37 15.75 10.89
N TRP A 12 -2.30 15.24 10.28
CA TRP A 12 -0.94 15.64 10.61
C TRP A 12 -0.61 17.08 10.28
N LYS A 13 -1.14 17.63 9.18
CA LYS A 13 -0.98 19.06 8.85
C LYS A 13 -1.60 19.99 9.90
N ARG A 14 -2.66 19.55 10.59
CA ARG A 14 -3.24 20.30 11.70
C ARG A 14 -2.31 20.33 12.91
N GLU A 15 -1.70 19.20 13.23
CA GLU A 15 -0.82 19.06 14.40
C GLU A 15 0.59 19.64 14.16
N ARG A 16 1.09 19.54 12.93
CA ARG A 16 2.45 19.94 12.51
C ARG A 16 2.42 20.69 11.17
N PRO A 17 1.89 21.92 11.14
CA PRO A 17 1.81 22.71 9.90
C PRO A 17 3.17 23.13 9.35
N ASP A 18 4.23 23.01 10.16
CA ASP A 18 5.62 23.32 9.82
C ASP A 18 6.30 22.27 8.93
N LEU A 19 5.78 21.05 8.87
CA LEU A 19 6.41 19.94 8.16
C LEU A 19 5.92 19.80 6.72
N ASP A 20 6.84 19.62 5.78
CA ASP A 20 6.48 19.15 4.43
C ASP A 20 6.19 17.65 4.44
N LEU A 21 4.90 17.31 4.36
CA LEU A 21 4.41 15.93 4.34
C LEU A 21 4.18 15.40 2.90
N THR A 22 4.50 16.19 1.88
CA THR A 22 4.29 15.80 0.47
C THR A 22 5.01 14.50 0.11
N PRO A 23 6.29 14.29 0.50
CA PRO A 23 6.98 13.03 0.22
C PRO A 23 6.30 11.83 0.88
N LEU A 24 5.86 11.98 2.14
CA LEU A 24 5.15 10.93 2.89
C LEU A 24 3.82 10.58 2.24
N ALA A 25 3.10 11.58 1.71
CA ALA A 25 1.83 11.39 1.03
C ALA A 25 1.97 10.56 -0.26
N VAL A 26 3.07 10.73 -1.00
CA VAL A 26 3.36 9.94 -2.21
C VAL A 26 3.77 8.52 -1.84
N LEU A 27 4.76 8.38 -0.94
CA LEU A 27 5.27 7.07 -0.52
C LEU A 27 4.16 6.21 0.09
N SER A 28 3.30 6.79 0.94
CA SER A 28 2.18 6.06 1.56
C SER A 28 1.18 5.52 0.54
N ARG A 29 0.93 6.25 -0.56
CA ARG A 29 0.04 5.80 -1.63
C ARG A 29 0.67 4.69 -2.44
N ILE A 30 1.95 4.82 -2.81
CA ILE A 30 2.70 3.78 -3.52
C ILE A 30 2.68 2.49 -2.70
N SER A 31 3.03 2.53 -1.42
CA SER A 31 3.04 1.33 -0.57
C SER A 31 1.66 0.65 -0.47
N ARG A 32 0.57 1.42 -0.47
CA ARG A 32 -0.80 0.86 -0.46
C ARG A 32 -1.14 0.19 -1.79
N ILE A 33 -0.81 0.82 -2.91
CA ILE A 33 -1.00 0.22 -4.25
C ILE A 33 -0.16 -1.04 -4.36
N SER A 34 1.10 -1.01 -3.93
CA SER A 34 1.99 -2.18 -3.93
C SER A 34 1.39 -3.32 -3.10
N ARG A 35 0.87 -3.05 -1.90
CA ARG A 35 0.20 -4.07 -1.09
C ARG A 35 -1.03 -4.67 -1.79
N GLN A 36 -1.83 -3.84 -2.45
CA GLN A 36 -2.99 -4.33 -3.21
C GLN A 36 -2.55 -5.21 -4.38
N LEU A 37 -1.51 -4.79 -5.11
CA LEU A 37 -0.93 -5.57 -6.19
C LEU A 37 -0.34 -6.88 -5.68
N ASP A 38 0.31 -6.89 -4.52
CA ASP A 38 0.85 -8.11 -3.91
C ASP A 38 -0.26 -9.11 -3.56
N LEU A 39 -1.41 -8.63 -3.09
CA LEU A 39 -2.57 -9.49 -2.80
C LEU A 39 -3.14 -10.10 -4.08
N VAL A 40 -3.34 -9.29 -5.12
CA VAL A 40 -3.85 -9.77 -6.43
C VAL A 40 -2.85 -10.73 -7.07
N ARG A 41 -1.54 -10.46 -6.96
CA ARG A 41 -0.50 -11.35 -7.46
C ARG A 41 -0.56 -12.70 -6.76
N LYS A 42 -0.66 -12.73 -5.43
CA LYS A 42 -0.77 -13.97 -4.67
C LYS A 42 -1.99 -14.79 -5.08
N ASP A 43 -3.14 -14.14 -5.25
CA ASP A 43 -4.37 -14.80 -5.68
C ASP A 43 -4.23 -15.38 -7.10
N ALA A 44 -3.69 -14.60 -8.04
CA ALA A 44 -3.50 -15.02 -9.43
C ALA A 44 -2.54 -16.22 -9.60
N PHE A 45 -1.62 -16.42 -8.65
CA PHE A 45 -0.64 -17.51 -8.67
C PHE A 45 -0.89 -18.56 -7.57
N ALA A 46 -2.03 -18.49 -6.86
CA ALA A 46 -2.35 -19.42 -5.77
C ALA A 46 -2.35 -20.89 -6.22
N ASP A 47 -2.80 -21.14 -7.46
CA ASP A 47 -2.77 -22.47 -8.04
C ASP A 47 -1.33 -22.90 -8.38
N LEU A 48 -0.43 -22.01 -8.79
CA LEU A 48 0.97 -22.38 -9.05
C LEU A 48 1.74 -22.69 -7.76
N GLU A 49 1.45 -21.98 -6.67
CA GLU A 49 2.04 -22.26 -5.35
C GLU A 49 1.62 -23.64 -4.78
N THR A 50 0.50 -24.20 -5.26
CA THR A 50 0.00 -25.52 -4.83
C THR A 50 0.65 -26.67 -5.60
N TRP A 51 1.10 -26.44 -6.84
CA TRP A 51 1.66 -27.48 -7.72
C TRP A 51 3.18 -27.64 -7.64
N ASP A 52 3.92 -26.66 -7.11
CA ASP A 52 5.40 -26.67 -7.10
C ASP A 52 6.06 -27.31 -5.86
N PHE A 53 5.26 -27.84 -4.92
CA PHE A 53 5.76 -28.48 -3.70
C PHE A 53 5.47 -29.99 -3.57
N ASP A 54 4.85 -30.64 -4.56
CA ASP A 54 4.60 -32.10 -4.52
C ASP A 54 5.66 -32.93 -5.28
N VAL A 55 6.75 -32.28 -5.72
CA VAL A 55 7.88 -32.96 -6.35
C VAL A 55 9.20 -32.37 -5.85
N LEU A 56 9.54 -32.56 -4.58
CA LEU A 56 10.91 -32.79 -4.09
C LEU A 56 10.91 -33.40 -2.67
#